data_AF-A0A966EWN9-F1
#
_entry.id   AF-A0A966EWN9-F1
#
_cell.length_a   1.000
_cell.length_b   1.000
_cell.length_c   1.000
_cell.angle_alpha   90.00
_cell.angle_beta   90.00
_cell.angle_gamma   90.00
#
_symmetry.space_group_name_H-M   'P 1'
#
loop_
_entity.id
_entity.type
_entity.pdbx_description
1 polymer ?
#
loop_
_entity_poly.entity_id
_entity_poly.type
_entity_poly.pdbx_seq_one_letter_code
_entity_poly.pdbx_strand_id
1 'polypeptide(L)'
;MPLKLVLAGGVYVPPEILHHQSVAFELDDKRDMPVNVYGLTPRQMQVLRYLCAGMSNKEIAATIGLAEGTVKIHVAAVYQSLNVNSRLEAVIVAEQLGLAGVSHG
;
A
#
# COMPACT_ATOMS: atom_id res chain seq x y z
N MET A 1 9.06 45.66 -0.34
CA MET A 1 8.37 44.94 -1.43
C MET A 1 8.96 43.53 -1.54
N PRO A 2 8.17 42.52 -1.96
CA PRO A 2 8.35 41.15 -1.46
C PRO A 2 9.03 40.19 -2.46
N LEU A 3 9.48 39.05 -1.95
CA LEU A 3 9.41 37.79 -2.69
C LEU A 3 8.65 36.76 -1.83
N LYS A 4 7.57 36.24 -2.41
CA LYS A 4 6.66 35.24 -1.85
C LYS A 4 6.83 33.98 -2.70
N LEU A 5 7.38 32.91 -2.14
CA LEU A 5 7.49 31.62 -2.84
C LEU A 5 6.57 30.61 -2.15
N VAL A 6 5.74 29.93 -2.95
CA VAL A 6 4.60 29.15 -2.46
C VAL A 6 4.62 27.77 -3.13
N LEU A 7 4.55 26.72 -2.31
CA LEU A 7 4.25 25.31 -2.61
C LEU A 7 4.76 24.66 -3.92
N ALA A 8 5.49 23.56 -3.75
CA ALA A 8 5.23 22.32 -4.49
C ALA A 8 5.18 21.16 -3.47
N GLY A 9 3.98 20.64 -3.20
CA GLY A 9 3.74 19.71 -2.09
C GLY A 9 4.14 18.27 -2.41
N GLY A 10 5.39 17.91 -2.13
CA GLY A 10 5.90 16.53 -2.24
C GLY A 10 7.12 16.34 -1.35
N VAL A 11 6.91 16.23 -0.04
CA VAL A 11 8.02 16.05 0.90
C VAL A 11 8.52 14.60 0.80
N TYR A 12 9.66 14.42 0.16
CA TYR A 12 10.50 13.24 0.32
C TYR A 12 11.07 13.24 1.74
N VAL A 13 10.67 12.29 2.57
CA VAL A 13 11.17 12.15 3.95
C VAL A 13 12.10 10.94 4.01
N PRO A 14 13.41 11.14 4.26
CA PRO A 14 14.35 10.04 4.55
C PRO A 14 13.87 9.19 5.74
N PRO A 15 14.19 7.89 5.79
CA PRO A 15 13.53 6.90 6.65
C PRO A 15 13.77 7.04 8.18
N GLU A 16 14.36 8.14 8.64
CA GLU A 16 14.87 8.31 10.00
C GLU A 16 14.01 9.22 10.90
N ILE A 17 13.09 10.05 10.35
CA ILE A 17 12.62 11.27 11.04
C ILE A 17 11.17 11.27 11.56
N LEU A 18 10.22 10.49 11.01
CA LEU A 18 8.78 10.67 11.31
C LEU A 18 8.25 9.97 12.59
N HIS A 19 8.87 10.26 13.74
CA HIS A 19 8.23 10.08 15.06
C HIS A 19 7.51 11.38 15.47
N HIS A 20 6.22 11.28 15.87
CA HIS A 20 5.29 12.38 16.23
C HIS A 20 4.94 13.36 15.06
N GLN A 21 3.71 13.81 14.80
CA GLN A 21 2.35 13.56 15.33
C GLN A 21 1.32 14.21 14.35
N SER A 22 0.04 13.83 14.20
CA SER A 22 -0.76 12.72 14.72
C SER A 22 -1.85 12.29 13.71
N VAL A 23 -1.97 11.00 13.39
CA VAL A 23 -3.27 10.32 13.25
C VAL A 23 -3.07 8.91 13.78
N ALA A 24 -3.76 8.55 14.86
CA ALA A 24 -3.66 7.21 15.42
C ALA A 24 -4.38 6.21 14.50
N PHE A 25 -3.60 5.49 13.71
CA PHE A 25 -3.94 4.11 13.35
C PHE A 25 -2.81 3.24 13.89
N GLU A 26 -3.07 2.68 15.07
CA GLU A 26 -2.24 1.64 15.67
C GLU A 26 -2.29 0.43 14.73
N LEU A 27 -1.35 0.38 13.79
CA LEU A 27 -1.09 -0.83 13.01
C LEU A 27 -0.43 -1.81 13.97
N ASP A 28 -1.29 -2.65 14.51
CA ASP A 28 -0.96 -3.73 15.43
C ASP A 28 0.24 -4.55 14.95
N ASP A 29 0.97 -5.03 15.95
CA ASP A 29 1.97 -6.09 15.89
C ASP A 29 3.38 -5.77 15.35
N LYS A 30 4.26 -5.39 16.29
CA LYS A 30 5.71 -5.61 16.21
C LYS A 30 6.05 -7.11 16.37
N ARG A 31 5.69 -7.96 15.41
CA ARG A 31 6.19 -9.34 15.34
C ARG A 31 6.77 -9.58 13.97
N ASP A 32 7.97 -10.14 13.95
CA ASP A 32 8.74 -10.61 12.80
C ASP A 32 7.85 -11.43 11.81
N MET A 33 7.10 -10.75 10.96
CA MET A 33 6.27 -11.37 9.94
C MET A 33 7.22 -11.70 8.78
N PRO A 34 7.22 -12.92 8.23
CA PRO A 34 8.03 -13.24 7.07
C PRO A 34 7.56 -12.36 5.90
N VAL A 35 8.31 -11.28 5.68
CA VAL A 35 8.15 -10.39 4.53
C VAL A 35 8.47 -11.25 3.31
N ASN A 36 7.56 -11.30 2.34
CA ASN A 36 7.82 -12.07 1.13
C ASN A 36 9.05 -11.50 0.40
N VAL A 37 9.66 -12.25 -0.52
CA VAL A 37 10.86 -11.85 -1.29
C VAL A 37 10.74 -10.49 -2.02
N TYR A 38 9.50 -9.98 -2.15
CA TYR A 38 9.12 -8.70 -2.73
C TYR A 38 8.86 -7.57 -1.71
N GLY A 39 9.28 -7.69 -0.45
CA GLY A 39 9.10 -6.61 0.54
C GLY A 39 7.65 -6.40 1.00
N LEU A 40 6.77 -7.38 0.80
CA LEU A 40 5.34 -7.29 1.13
C LEU A 40 5.02 -7.98 2.46
N THR A 41 4.34 -7.25 3.36
CA THR A 41 3.73 -7.79 4.58
C THR A 41 2.51 -8.66 4.26
N PRO A 42 2.06 -9.55 5.18
CA PRO A 42 0.87 -10.38 4.96
C PRO A 42 -0.39 -9.57 4.62
N ARG A 43 -0.57 -8.40 5.25
CA ARG A 43 -1.73 -7.51 5.00
C ARG A 43 -1.67 -6.84 3.63
N GLN A 44 -0.49 -6.39 3.21
CA GLN A 44 -0.26 -5.85 1.86
C GLN A 44 -0.48 -6.92 0.79
N MET A 45 0.00 -8.15 1.00
CA MET A 45 -0.25 -9.27 0.08
C MET A 45 -1.74 -9.64 0.03
N GLN A 46 -2.47 -9.54 1.14
CA GLN A 46 -3.92 -9.73 1.16
C GLN A 46 -4.63 -8.66 0.31
N VAL A 47 -4.27 -7.38 0.47
CA VAL A 47 -4.79 -6.27 -0.36
C VAL A 47 -4.46 -6.47 -1.83
N LEU A 48 -3.22 -6.86 -2.16
CA LEU A 48 -2.79 -7.13 -3.53
C LEU A 48 -3.63 -8.22 -4.21
N ARG A 49 -3.95 -9.31 -3.50
CA ARG A 49 -4.83 -10.37 -4.03
C ARG A 49 -6.23 -9.84 -4.39
N TYR A 50 -6.82 -9.01 -3.55
CA TYR A 50 -8.12 -8.40 -3.87
C TYR A 50 -8.03 -7.34 -4.99
N LEU A 51 -6.89 -6.64 -5.13
CA LEU A 51 -6.64 -5.78 -6.30
C LEU A 51 -6.65 -6.60 -7.61
N CYS A 52 -6.01 -7.77 -7.60
CA CYS A 52 -5.99 -8.72 -8.73
C CYS A 52 -7.39 -9.31 -9.00
N ALA A 53 -8.18 -9.57 -7.96
CA ALA A 53 -9.58 -10.00 -8.07
C ALA A 53 -10.55 -8.87 -8.50
N GLY A 54 -10.06 -7.71 -8.98
CA GLY A 54 -10.88 -6.61 -9.49
C GLY A 54 -11.60 -5.75 -8.43
N MET A 55 -11.51 -6.08 -7.14
CA MET A 55 -12.26 -5.39 -6.08
C MET A 55 -11.85 -3.92 -5.91
N SER A 56 -12.82 -3.02 -5.77
CA SER A 56 -12.59 -1.61 -5.43
C SER A 56 -12.06 -1.46 -4.00
N ASN A 57 -11.40 -0.34 -3.69
CA ASN A 57 -10.85 -0.10 -2.34
C ASN A 57 -11.94 -0.13 -1.25
N LYS A 58 -13.20 0.18 -1.61
CA LYS A 58 -14.37 0.11 -0.72
C LYS A 58 -14.81 -1.33 -0.45
N GLU A 59 -14.78 -2.20 -1.46
CA GLU A 59 -15.05 -3.63 -1.29
C GLU A 59 -13.94 -4.29 -0.47
N ILE A 60 -12.67 -4.02 -0.80
CA ILE A 60 -11.51 -4.49 -0.03
C ILE A 60 -11.65 -4.10 1.44
N ALA A 61 -11.99 -2.83 1.71
CA ALA A 61 -12.23 -2.31 3.05
C ALA A 61 -13.31 -3.11 3.81
N ALA A 62 -14.46 -3.36 3.16
CA ALA A 62 -15.53 -4.17 3.73
C ALA A 62 -15.11 -5.65 3.95
N THR A 63 -14.36 -6.25 3.02
CA THR A 63 -13.91 -7.64 3.11
C THR A 63 -12.88 -7.87 4.24
N ILE A 64 -12.00 -6.90 4.51
CA ILE A 64 -10.94 -7.06 5.52
C ILE A 64 -11.19 -6.32 6.83
N GLY A 65 -12.35 -5.68 6.99
CA GLY A 65 -12.74 -4.94 8.19
C GLY A 65 -11.92 -3.68 8.44
N LEU A 66 -11.52 -2.96 7.39
CA LEU A 66 -10.76 -1.70 7.50
C LEU A 66 -11.53 -0.51 6.91
N ALA A 67 -11.09 0.70 7.24
CA ALA A 67 -11.54 1.90 6.54
C ALA A 67 -10.92 1.99 5.13
N GLU A 68 -11.66 2.57 4.17
CA GLU A 68 -11.18 2.79 2.79
C GLU A 68 -9.87 3.62 2.75
N GLY A 69 -9.72 4.57 3.69
CA GLY A 69 -8.47 5.34 3.86
C GLY A 69 -7.28 4.44 4.23
N THR A 70 -7.45 3.51 5.17
CA THR A 70 -6.42 2.54 5.57
C THR A 70 -6.08 1.60 4.41
N VAL A 71 -7.07 1.17 3.61
CA VAL A 71 -6.82 0.40 2.39
C VAL A 71 -5.98 1.20 1.39
N LYS A 72 -6.27 2.48 1.15
CA LYS A 72 -5.46 3.33 0.26
C LYS A 72 -3.99 3.42 0.71
N ILE A 73 -3.73 3.48 2.02
CA ILE A 73 -2.37 3.45 2.58
C ILE A 73 -1.69 2.10 2.25
N HIS A 74 -2.37 0.97 2.48
CA HIS A 74 -1.82 -0.35 2.13
C HIS A 74 -1.58 -0.50 0.62
N VAL A 75 -2.48 0.00 -0.24
CA VAL A 75 -2.32 0.00 -1.71
C VAL A 75 -1.09 0.83 -2.11
N ALA A 76 -0.92 2.03 -1.55
CA ALA A 76 0.25 2.87 -1.82
C ALA A 76 1.57 2.22 -1.36
N ALA A 77 1.55 1.46 -0.27
CA ALA A 77 2.71 0.71 0.19
C ALA A 77 3.00 -0.52 -0.70
N VAL A 78 1.97 -1.25 -1.15
CA VAL A 78 2.09 -2.33 -2.16
C VAL A 78 2.73 -1.80 -3.44
N TYR A 79 2.32 -0.62 -3.91
CA TYR A 79 2.86 0.00 -5.12
C TYR A 79 4.35 0.34 -4.97
N GLN A 80 4.77 0.83 -3.80
CA GLN A 80 6.19 1.07 -3.50
C GLN A 80 6.99 -0.24 -3.45
N SER A 81 6.50 -1.27 -2.75
CA SER A 81 7.18 -2.58 -2.67
C SER A 81 7.32 -3.27 -4.04
N LEU A 82 6.34 -3.10 -4.94
CA LEU A 82 6.36 -3.65 -6.30
C LEU A 82 6.98 -2.70 -7.35
N ASN A 83 7.38 -1.48 -6.95
CA ASN A 83 7.90 -0.43 -7.83
C ASN A 83 6.99 -0.12 -9.04
N VAL A 84 5.69 0.05 -8.78
CA VAL A 84 4.63 0.37 -9.76
C VAL A 84 3.88 1.64 -9.37
N ASN A 85 3.16 2.27 -10.29
CA ASN A 85 2.42 3.53 -10.02
C ASN A 85 0.91 3.41 -10.21
N SER A 86 0.46 2.44 -11.00
CA SER A 86 -0.94 2.20 -11.35
C SER A 86 -1.45 0.86 -10.84
N ARG A 87 -2.77 0.78 -10.64
CA ARG A 87 -3.45 -0.48 -10.30
C ARG A 87 -3.21 -1.56 -11.36
N LEU A 88 -3.24 -1.18 -12.63
CA LEU A 88 -3.08 -2.13 -13.74
C LEU A 88 -1.65 -2.67 -13.80
N GLU A 89 -0.64 -1.83 -13.55
CA GLU A 89 0.75 -2.27 -13.39
C GLU A 89 0.90 -3.21 -12.19
N ALA A 90 0.30 -2.88 -11.04
CA ALA A 90 0.34 -3.72 -9.85
C ALA A 90 -0.27 -5.11 -10.06
N VAL A 91 -1.38 -5.20 -10.82
CA VAL A 91 -1.99 -6.49 -11.19
C VAL A 91 -1.08 -7.27 -12.15
N ILE A 92 -0.60 -6.64 -13.24
CA ILE A 92 0.30 -7.30 -14.21
C ILE A 92 1.57 -7.81 -13.52
N VAL A 93 2.21 -7.00 -12.68
CA VAL A 93 3.41 -7.41 -11.92
C VAL A 93 3.06 -8.52 -10.93
N ALA A 94 1.91 -8.46 -10.25
CA ALA A 94 1.49 -9.55 -9.37
C ALA A 94 1.20 -10.86 -10.11
N GLU A 95 0.69 -10.82 -11.34
CA GLU A 95 0.53 -12.02 -12.18
C GLU A 95 1.88 -12.56 -12.65
N GLN A 96 2.78 -11.69 -13.15
CA GLN A 96 4.14 -12.06 -13.55
C GLN A 96 4.96 -12.71 -12.41
N LEU A 97 4.75 -12.25 -11.18
CA LEU A 97 5.42 -12.74 -9.98
C LEU A 97 4.67 -13.91 -9.29
N GLY A 98 3.54 -14.36 -9.82
CA GLY A 98 2.72 -15.42 -9.20
C GLY A 98 2.08 -15.05 -7.84
N LEU A 99 1.99 -13.75 -7.54
CA LEU A 99 1.44 -13.18 -6.30
C LEU A 99 -0.08 -12.98 -6.38
N ALA A 100 -0.60 -12.76 -7.60
CA ALA A 100 -2.02 -12.86 -7.89
C ALA A 100 -2.44 -14.31 -7.59
N GLY A 101 -3.14 -14.51 -6.47
CA GLY A 101 -3.48 -15.85 -5.98
C GLY A 101 -4.25 -16.64 -7.04
N VAL A 102 -3.61 -17.67 -7.59
CA VAL A 102 -4.11 -18.44 -8.74
C VAL A 102 -5.51 -18.98 -8.51
N SER A 103 -6.48 -18.44 -9.27
CA SER A 103 -7.82 -18.99 -9.49
C SER A 103 -8.44 -18.41 -10.77
N HIS A 104 -7.67 -18.38 -11.85
CA HIS A 104 -8.20 -18.37 -13.22
C HIS A 104 -7.84 -19.71 -13.85
N GLY A 105 -8.79 -20.65 -13.80
CA GLY A 105 -8.82 -21.85 -14.62
C GLY A 105 -9.78 -21.64 -15.78
#